data_AF-A0A944T4Z3-F1
#
_entry.id   AF-A0A944T4Z3-F1
#
_cell.length_a   1.000
_cell.length_b   1.000
_cell.length_c   1.000
_cell.angle_alpha   90.00
_cell.angle_beta   90.00
_cell.angle_gamma   90.00
#
_symmetry.space_group_name_H-M   'P 1'
#
loop_
_entity.id
_entity.type
_entity.pdbx_description
1 polymer ?
#
loop_
_entity_poly.entity_id
_entity_poly.type
_entity_poly.pdbx_seq_one_letter_code
_entity_poly.pdbx_strand_id
1 'polypeptide(L)'
;MEKIIAAGVDMIGGESLSLELANSIHSKKISEERIDESLRRILKQKFLLGLFDNPYLKSESHLSLDNKANITKGIEAQKKSLVLLKNETEFLPLPQKTKVYLHGFDESKNLKIEVSTLENAEVIIVKLKTPSGDIETESIMEKLFGGGRLNYSKEELAELIPLFKSKPTVVVVNLQRPAILTEIEPFSKAIIADFDVAEGIILDLIFGKFAPTGTLPIELPSSMQSVLDQKEDLPYDSENPLFEFGHGLKYTKINE
;
A
#
# COMPACT_ATOMS: atom_id res chain seq x y z
N MET A 1 23.04 -25.83 -2.67
CA MET A 1 23.58 -24.87 -3.67
C MET A 1 23.40 -25.30 -5.14
N GLU A 2 23.87 -26.47 -5.53
CA GLU A 2 24.02 -26.90 -6.95
C GLU A 2 22.77 -26.72 -7.82
N LYS A 3 21.59 -27.12 -7.32
CA LYS A 3 20.32 -26.98 -8.05
C LYS A 3 19.97 -25.51 -8.37
N ILE A 4 20.29 -24.58 -7.46
CA ILE A 4 20.03 -23.14 -7.62
C ILE A 4 20.85 -22.60 -8.80
N ILE A 5 22.14 -22.93 -8.83
CA ILE A 5 23.05 -22.53 -9.91
C ILE A 5 22.67 -23.22 -11.23
N ALA A 6 22.33 -24.52 -11.19
CA ALA A 6 21.88 -25.25 -12.38
C ALA A 6 20.58 -24.66 -12.98
N ALA A 7 19.69 -24.12 -12.15
CA ALA A 7 18.46 -23.46 -12.58
C ALA A 7 18.68 -22.07 -13.22
N GLY A 8 19.94 -21.58 -13.28
CA GLY A 8 20.27 -20.32 -13.94
C GLY A 8 20.40 -19.12 -13.00
N VAL A 9 20.37 -19.32 -11.67
CA VAL A 9 20.61 -18.22 -10.73
C VAL A 9 22.07 -17.80 -10.79
N ASP A 10 22.31 -16.52 -11.08
CA ASP A 10 23.66 -15.97 -11.27
C ASP A 10 24.20 -15.29 -10.01
N MET A 11 23.34 -14.79 -9.12
CA MET A 11 23.71 -14.10 -7.89
C MET A 11 22.80 -14.53 -6.73
N ILE A 12 23.39 -14.79 -5.55
CA ILE A 12 22.68 -15.22 -4.35
C ILE A 12 22.84 -14.14 -3.29
N GLY A 13 21.72 -13.68 -2.72
CA GLY A 13 21.73 -12.70 -1.64
C GLY A 13 22.07 -13.33 -0.28
N GLY A 14 22.76 -12.59 0.57
CA GLY A 14 23.22 -13.04 1.90
C GLY A 14 24.65 -13.60 1.89
N GLU A 15 25.25 -13.74 3.08
CA GLU A 15 26.68 -14.08 3.23
C GLU A 15 26.95 -15.55 3.57
N SER A 16 25.92 -16.34 3.89
CA SER A 16 26.09 -17.66 4.50
C SER A 16 26.50 -18.79 3.56
N LEU A 17 26.41 -18.59 2.24
CA LEU A 17 26.52 -19.69 1.27
C LEU A 17 27.79 -19.66 0.40
N SER A 18 28.65 -18.66 0.57
CA SER A 18 29.87 -18.49 -0.24
C SER A 18 30.83 -19.67 -0.13
N LEU A 19 30.98 -20.24 1.08
CA LEU A 19 31.85 -21.39 1.30
C LEU A 19 31.29 -22.68 0.67
N GLU A 20 29.97 -22.88 0.73
CA GLU A 20 29.31 -24.03 0.11
C GLU A 20 29.46 -23.98 -1.43
N LEU A 21 29.32 -22.79 -2.02
CA LEU A 21 29.53 -22.57 -3.44
C LEU A 21 30.99 -22.87 -3.84
N ALA A 22 31.97 -22.32 -3.12
CA ALA A 22 33.38 -22.58 -3.37
C ALA A 22 33.72 -24.07 -3.30
N ASN A 23 33.21 -24.77 -2.26
CA ASN A 23 33.39 -26.22 -2.11
C ASN A 23 32.73 -27.01 -3.25
N SER A 24 31.56 -26.58 -3.72
CA SER A 24 30.85 -27.24 -4.83
C SER A 24 31.61 -27.10 -6.17
N ILE A 25 32.26 -25.95 -6.39
CA ILE A 25 33.14 -25.74 -7.55
C ILE A 25 34.41 -26.59 -7.41
N HIS A 26 35.07 -26.55 -6.25
CA HIS A 26 36.32 -27.29 -6.01
C HIS A 26 36.13 -28.81 -6.13
N SER A 27 35.01 -29.32 -5.63
CA SER A 27 34.62 -30.74 -5.75
C SER A 27 34.05 -31.10 -7.13
N LYS A 28 34.07 -30.17 -8.10
CA LYS A 28 33.58 -30.33 -9.48
C LYS A 28 32.10 -30.70 -9.60
N LYS A 29 31.30 -30.44 -8.56
CA LYS A 29 29.84 -30.58 -8.61
C LYS A 29 29.18 -29.45 -9.39
N ILE A 30 29.85 -28.31 -9.48
CA ILE A 30 29.53 -27.21 -10.39
C ILE A 30 30.77 -26.98 -11.25
N SER A 31 30.60 -26.93 -12.57
CA SER A 31 31.73 -26.70 -13.48
C SER A 31 32.13 -25.22 -13.48
N GLU A 32 33.40 -24.94 -13.76
CA GLU A 32 33.88 -23.56 -13.89
C GLU A 32 33.21 -22.84 -15.06
N GLU A 33 32.93 -23.55 -16.16
CA GLU A 33 32.23 -22.96 -17.31
C GLU A 33 30.84 -22.46 -16.93
N ARG A 34 30.12 -23.18 -16.06
CA ARG A 34 28.82 -22.71 -15.55
C ARG A 34 28.99 -21.44 -14.73
N ILE A 35 30.05 -21.32 -13.94
CA ILE A 35 30.36 -20.10 -13.18
C ILE A 35 30.73 -18.94 -14.12
N ASP A 36 31.51 -19.20 -15.15
CA ASP A 36 31.89 -18.21 -16.16
C ASP A 36 30.67 -17.60 -16.86
N GLU A 37 29.64 -18.39 -17.15
CA GLU A 37 28.38 -17.88 -17.67
C GLU A 37 27.74 -16.84 -16.74
N SER A 38 27.64 -17.15 -15.44
CA SER A 38 27.12 -16.21 -14.44
C SER A 38 27.99 -14.95 -14.36
N LEU A 39 29.32 -15.12 -14.34
CA LEU A 39 30.26 -14.00 -14.27
C LEU A 39 30.13 -13.08 -15.48
N ARG A 40 29.99 -13.62 -16.71
CA ARG A 40 29.77 -12.79 -17.90
C ARG A 40 28.49 -11.97 -17.80
N ARG A 41 27.40 -12.55 -17.30
CA ARG A 41 26.11 -11.82 -17.12
C ARG A 41 26.23 -10.70 -16.09
N ILE A 42 26.86 -10.98 -14.94
CA ILE A 42 27.08 -9.99 -13.88
C ILE A 42 28.03 -8.87 -14.34
N LEU A 43 29.17 -9.24 -14.93
CA LEU A 43 30.17 -8.27 -15.40
C LEU A 43 29.61 -7.40 -16.52
N LYS A 44 28.81 -7.95 -17.44
CA LYS A 44 28.12 -7.17 -18.46
C LYS A 44 27.26 -6.06 -17.85
N GLN A 45 26.48 -6.35 -16.80
CA GLN A 45 25.71 -5.31 -16.10
C GLN A 45 26.62 -4.25 -15.48
N LYS A 46 27.74 -4.65 -14.85
CA LYS A 46 28.71 -3.71 -14.28
C LYS A 46 29.36 -2.80 -15.32
N PHE A 47 29.67 -3.32 -16.50
CA PHE A 47 30.16 -2.52 -17.64
C PHE A 47 29.08 -1.56 -18.16
N LEU A 48 27.85 -2.03 -18.37
CA LEU A 48 26.75 -1.19 -18.85
C LEU A 48 26.39 -0.06 -17.88
N LEU A 49 26.50 -0.31 -16.57
CA LEU A 49 26.32 0.70 -15.53
C LEU A 49 27.52 1.66 -15.40
N GLY A 50 28.61 1.45 -16.16
CA GLY A 50 29.81 2.27 -16.11
C GLY A 50 30.62 2.12 -14.82
N LEU A 51 30.42 1.04 -14.06
CA LEU A 51 31.09 0.84 -12.76
C LEU A 51 32.60 0.62 -12.89
N PHE A 52 33.09 0.20 -14.07
CA PHE A 52 34.52 0.11 -14.33
C PHE A 52 35.17 1.46 -14.69
N ASP A 53 34.37 2.43 -15.13
CA ASP A 53 34.84 3.76 -15.51
C ASP A 53 34.66 4.77 -14.37
N ASN A 54 33.50 4.74 -13.70
CA ASN A 54 33.12 5.65 -12.62
C ASN A 54 32.47 4.87 -11.45
N PRO A 55 33.26 4.14 -10.64
CA PRO A 55 32.74 3.25 -9.59
C PRO A 55 32.13 3.95 -8.38
N TYR A 56 32.45 5.23 -8.15
CA TYR A 56 32.13 5.94 -6.91
C TYR A 56 31.19 7.13 -7.14
N LEU A 57 30.35 7.39 -6.14
CA LEU A 57 29.55 8.61 -6.09
C LEU A 57 30.43 9.83 -5.86
N LYS A 58 30.06 10.96 -6.46
CA LYS A 58 30.72 12.24 -6.22
C LYS A 58 30.21 12.87 -4.93
N SER A 59 31.01 13.73 -4.30
CA SER A 59 30.62 14.48 -3.10
C SER A 59 29.29 15.19 -3.27
N GLU A 60 29.01 15.77 -4.44
CA GLU A 60 27.81 16.56 -4.71
C GLU A 60 26.53 15.71 -4.84
N SER A 61 26.64 14.39 -4.88
CA SER A 61 25.48 13.49 -5.06
C SER A 61 24.45 13.64 -3.94
N HIS A 62 24.86 14.07 -2.75
CA HIS A 62 23.96 14.35 -1.62
C HIS A 62 22.91 15.43 -1.93
N LEU A 63 23.18 16.33 -2.89
CA LEU A 63 22.22 17.36 -3.31
C LEU A 63 20.95 16.76 -3.94
N SER A 64 21.00 15.50 -4.36
CA SER A 64 19.83 14.75 -4.85
C SER A 64 18.90 14.26 -3.73
N LEU A 65 19.36 14.28 -2.47
CA LEU A 65 18.58 13.85 -1.31
C LEU A 65 17.79 15.02 -0.72
N ASP A 66 16.58 14.74 -0.24
CA ASP A 66 15.72 15.67 0.51
C ASP A 66 15.57 17.09 -0.10
N ASN A 67 15.64 17.19 -1.42
CA ASN A 67 15.50 18.48 -2.09
C ASN A 67 14.04 18.79 -2.40
N LYS A 68 13.74 20.09 -2.53
CA LYS A 68 12.39 20.61 -2.76
C LYS A 68 11.72 20.00 -4.01
N ALA A 69 12.47 19.74 -5.08
CA ALA A 69 11.90 19.19 -6.32
C ALA A 69 11.41 17.74 -6.10
N ASN A 70 12.22 16.91 -5.45
CA ASN A 70 11.87 15.52 -5.12
C ASN A 70 10.73 15.46 -4.11
N ILE A 71 10.73 16.30 -3.08
CA ILE A 71 9.63 16.41 -2.11
C ILE A 71 8.33 16.80 -2.82
N THR A 72 8.37 17.80 -3.72
CA THR A 72 7.20 18.23 -4.49
C THR A 72 6.65 17.09 -5.34
N LYS A 73 7.53 16.32 -5.99
CA LYS A 73 7.12 15.14 -6.76
C LYS A 73 6.58 14.00 -5.88
N GLY A 74 7.12 13.80 -4.69
CA GLY A 74 6.59 12.84 -3.71
C GLY A 74 5.19 13.21 -3.23
N ILE A 75 4.93 14.49 -2.97
CA ILE A 75 3.59 15.00 -2.63
C ILE A 75 2.63 14.82 -3.83
N GLU A 76 3.08 15.12 -5.05
CA GLU A 76 2.28 14.91 -6.26
C GLU A 76 1.89 13.43 -6.44
N ALA A 77 2.85 12.51 -6.22
CA ALA A 77 2.58 11.07 -6.27
C ALA A 77 1.54 10.66 -5.24
N GLN A 78 1.69 11.08 -3.98
CA GLN A 78 0.73 10.79 -2.91
C GLN A 78 -0.68 11.29 -3.23
N LYS A 79 -0.82 12.52 -3.76
CA LYS A 79 -2.12 13.07 -4.20
C LYS A 79 -2.77 12.22 -5.28
N LYS A 80 -1.98 11.76 -6.25
CA LYS A 80 -2.45 10.96 -7.39
C LYS A 80 -2.76 9.50 -7.02
N SER A 81 -2.22 9.00 -5.91
CA SER A 81 -2.45 7.63 -5.43
C SER A 81 -3.76 7.45 -4.66
N LEU A 82 -4.37 8.52 -4.14
CA LEU A 82 -5.63 8.41 -3.40
C LEU A 82 -6.79 8.04 -4.34
N VAL A 83 -7.55 7.01 -3.95
CA VAL A 83 -8.68 6.50 -4.73
C VAL A 83 -9.97 6.76 -3.98
N LEU A 84 -10.92 7.44 -4.61
CA LEU A 84 -12.27 7.61 -4.07
C LEU A 84 -13.13 6.40 -4.49
N LEU A 85 -13.45 5.52 -3.55
CA LEU A 85 -14.21 4.29 -3.83
C LEU A 85 -15.72 4.52 -3.79
N LYS A 86 -16.18 5.33 -2.84
CA LYS A 86 -17.59 5.67 -2.66
C LYS A 86 -17.74 7.14 -2.36
N ASN A 87 -18.77 7.77 -2.93
CA ASN A 87 -19.17 9.14 -2.61
C ASN A 87 -20.68 9.31 -2.76
N GLU A 88 -21.43 8.93 -1.71
CA GLU A 88 -22.89 8.98 -1.71
C GLU A 88 -23.39 10.41 -1.85
N THR A 89 -24.28 10.68 -2.81
CA THR A 89 -24.90 12.00 -3.00
C THR A 89 -23.90 13.17 -3.07
N GLU A 90 -22.70 12.94 -3.62
CA GLU A 90 -21.62 13.94 -3.68
C GLU A 90 -21.22 14.50 -2.29
N PHE A 91 -21.21 13.64 -1.26
CA PHE A 91 -20.88 14.03 0.11
C PHE A 91 -19.50 14.69 0.27
N LEU A 92 -18.51 14.24 -0.51
CA LEU A 92 -17.20 14.87 -0.64
C LEU A 92 -17.12 15.72 -1.92
N PRO A 93 -16.39 16.85 -1.89
CA PRO A 93 -15.58 17.35 -0.76
C PRO A 93 -16.40 18.04 0.35
N LEU A 94 -15.91 17.97 1.60
CA LEU A 94 -16.53 18.65 2.75
C LEU A 94 -16.26 20.17 2.72
N PRO A 95 -17.19 21.01 3.20
CA PRO A 95 -16.93 22.42 3.46
C PRO A 95 -15.78 22.65 4.45
N GLN A 96 -14.98 23.71 4.24
CA GLN A 96 -13.76 23.99 5.04
C GLN A 96 -14.00 24.17 6.56
N LYS A 97 -15.20 24.57 6.96
CA LYS A 97 -15.56 24.83 8.37
C LYS A 97 -16.34 23.67 9.01
N THR A 98 -16.38 22.51 8.36
CA THR A 98 -17.05 21.32 8.92
C THR A 98 -16.30 20.86 10.16
N LYS A 99 -17.01 20.72 11.28
CA LYS A 99 -16.45 20.16 12.50
C LYS A 99 -16.34 18.66 12.38
N VAL A 100 -15.14 18.12 12.53
CA VAL A 100 -14.89 16.69 12.35
C VAL A 100 -14.39 16.02 13.62
N TYR A 101 -14.83 14.79 13.85
CA TYR A 101 -14.20 13.88 14.80
C TYR A 101 -13.27 12.94 14.04
N LEU A 102 -12.00 12.85 14.45
CA LEU A 102 -11.02 11.96 13.86
C LEU A 102 -10.89 10.69 14.70
N HIS A 103 -10.89 9.53 14.05
CA HIS A 103 -10.59 8.25 14.68
C HIS A 103 -9.49 7.53 13.89
N GLY A 104 -8.43 7.05 14.57
CA GLY A 104 -7.32 6.34 13.93
C GLY A 104 -6.29 7.24 13.22
N PHE A 105 -6.39 8.56 13.35
CA PHE A 105 -5.38 9.53 12.91
C PHE A 105 -4.35 9.80 14.02
N ASP A 106 -3.15 10.20 13.63
CA ASP A 106 -2.11 10.58 14.58
C ASP A 106 -2.26 12.06 14.96
N GLU A 107 -2.88 12.29 16.11
CA GLU A 107 -3.13 13.64 16.65
C GLU A 107 -1.85 14.42 16.98
N SER A 108 -0.68 13.78 17.04
CA SER A 108 0.59 14.48 17.22
C SER A 108 1.00 15.29 15.99
N LYS A 109 0.39 15.00 14.83
CA LYS A 109 0.62 15.74 13.59
C LYS A 109 -0.16 17.06 13.63
N ASN A 110 0.48 18.14 13.21
CA ASN A 110 -0.13 19.48 13.18
C ASN A 110 -1.15 19.59 12.03
N LEU A 111 -2.33 18.99 12.23
CA LEU A 111 -3.42 18.96 11.25
C LEU A 111 -4.12 20.32 11.19
N LYS A 112 -4.23 20.89 9.99
CA LYS A 112 -4.79 22.24 9.76
C LYS A 112 -6.32 22.21 9.54
N ILE A 113 -7.06 21.56 10.43
CA ILE A 113 -8.52 21.39 10.33
C ILE A 113 -9.19 21.57 11.69
N GLU A 114 -10.50 21.86 11.68
CA GLU A 114 -11.30 22.02 12.90
C GLU A 114 -11.72 20.65 13.46
N VAL A 115 -10.89 20.11 14.36
CA VAL A 115 -11.17 18.86 15.08
C VAL A 115 -12.00 19.16 16.33
N SER A 116 -13.07 18.39 16.55
CA SER A 116 -13.95 18.51 17.72
C SER A 116 -14.17 17.16 18.40
N THR A 117 -14.75 17.18 19.60
CA THR A 117 -15.21 15.95 20.26
C THR A 117 -16.32 15.26 19.45
N LEU A 118 -16.52 13.97 19.68
CA LEU A 118 -17.55 13.19 18.99
C LEU A 118 -18.94 13.82 19.14
N GLU A 119 -19.28 14.39 20.29
CA GLU A 119 -20.59 15.02 20.55
C GLU A 119 -20.83 16.23 19.66
N ASN A 120 -19.79 17.04 19.42
CA ASN A 120 -19.88 18.32 18.72
C ASN A 120 -19.57 18.23 17.21
N ALA A 121 -19.04 17.10 16.75
CA ALA A 121 -18.71 16.90 15.34
C ALA A 121 -19.96 16.84 14.44
N GLU A 122 -19.84 17.27 13.20
CA GLU A 122 -20.86 17.10 12.17
C GLU A 122 -20.61 15.83 11.36
N VAL A 123 -19.33 15.50 11.16
CA VAL A 123 -18.86 14.35 10.37
C VAL A 123 -17.79 13.59 11.13
N ILE A 124 -17.79 12.27 11.00
CA ILE A 124 -16.72 11.41 11.49
C ILE A 124 -15.78 11.11 10.32
N ILE A 125 -14.47 11.23 10.53
CA ILE A 125 -13.46 10.74 9.60
C ILE A 125 -12.67 9.65 10.31
N VAL A 126 -12.80 8.43 9.82
CA VAL A 126 -12.13 7.27 10.41
C VAL A 126 -11.04 6.79 9.47
N LYS A 127 -9.81 6.62 9.99
CA LYS A 127 -8.74 5.93 9.29
C LYS A 127 -8.58 4.52 9.84
N LEU A 128 -8.83 3.53 8.98
CA LEU A 128 -8.71 2.11 9.28
C LEU A 128 -7.42 1.56 8.68
N LYS A 129 -6.81 0.63 9.41
CA LYS A 129 -5.77 -0.24 8.86
C LYS A 129 -6.42 -1.39 8.09
N THR A 130 -5.69 -1.96 7.14
CA THR A 130 -6.07 -3.25 6.56
C THR A 130 -6.13 -4.30 7.68
N PRO A 131 -7.21 -5.12 7.74
CA PRO A 131 -7.26 -6.28 8.63
C PRO A 131 -6.02 -7.16 8.51
N SER A 132 -5.64 -7.88 9.56
CA SER A 132 -4.56 -8.89 9.52
C SER A 132 -4.74 -9.92 10.64
N GLY A 133 -3.98 -11.01 10.57
CA GLY A 133 -3.95 -12.05 11.60
C GLY A 133 -4.91 -13.23 11.36
N ASP A 134 -5.17 -13.97 12.44
CA ASP A 134 -6.02 -15.16 12.54
C ASP A 134 -5.55 -16.42 11.81
N ILE A 135 -4.38 -16.38 11.18
CA ILE A 135 -3.70 -17.58 10.66
C ILE A 135 -2.41 -17.79 11.47
N GLU A 136 -2.31 -18.93 12.14
CA GLU A 136 -1.04 -19.38 12.71
C GLU A 136 -0.12 -19.78 11.55
N THR A 137 0.90 -18.95 11.29
CA THR A 137 1.93 -19.23 10.30
C THR A 137 3.29 -19.38 10.98
N GLU A 138 4.08 -20.34 10.51
CA GLU A 138 5.49 -20.46 10.90
C GLU A 138 6.39 -19.46 10.14
N SER A 139 5.87 -18.83 9.07
CA SER A 139 6.62 -17.88 8.24
C SER A 139 6.81 -16.52 8.93
N ILE A 140 8.07 -16.16 9.19
CA ILE A 140 8.44 -14.85 9.74
C ILE A 140 8.04 -13.72 8.79
N MET A 141 8.19 -13.93 7.49
CA MET A 141 7.84 -12.91 6.49
C MET A 141 6.33 -12.64 6.51
N GLU A 142 5.52 -13.69 6.58
CA GLU A 142 4.07 -13.53 6.63
C GLU A 142 3.61 -12.79 7.89
N LYS A 143 4.25 -13.05 9.05
CA LYS A 143 4.01 -12.28 10.28
C LYS A 143 4.39 -10.81 10.13
N LEU A 144 5.51 -10.52 9.48
CA LEU A 144 6.01 -9.16 9.31
C LEU A 144 5.11 -8.31 8.39
N PHE A 145 4.53 -8.93 7.36
CA PHE A 145 3.67 -8.25 6.38
C PHE A 145 2.17 -8.37 6.71
N GLY A 146 1.84 -8.83 7.92
CA GLY A 146 0.47 -8.87 8.42
C GLY A 146 -0.42 -9.84 7.63
N GLY A 147 0.07 -11.04 7.30
CA GLY A 147 -0.69 -12.09 6.63
C GLY A 147 -1.99 -12.49 7.33
N GLY A 148 -2.78 -13.35 6.69
CA GLY A 148 -4.07 -13.81 7.20
C GLY A 148 -5.26 -13.04 6.66
N ARG A 149 -6.32 -12.89 7.48
CA ARG A 149 -7.64 -12.40 7.05
C ARG A 149 -7.60 -11.03 6.38
N LEU A 150 -8.58 -10.79 5.50
CA LEU A 150 -8.80 -9.52 4.81
C LEU A 150 -10.10 -8.82 5.23
N ASN A 151 -10.99 -9.50 5.95
CA ASN A 151 -12.20 -8.92 6.53
C ASN A 151 -11.97 -8.46 7.98
N TYR A 152 -12.78 -7.51 8.44
CA TYR A 152 -12.81 -7.10 9.84
C TYR A 152 -13.47 -8.17 10.71
N SER A 153 -12.91 -8.40 11.90
CA SER A 153 -13.42 -9.32 12.91
C SER A 153 -14.72 -8.80 13.50
N LYS A 154 -15.47 -9.67 14.18
CA LYS A 154 -16.73 -9.28 14.84
C LYS A 154 -16.48 -8.25 15.94
N GLU A 155 -15.34 -8.35 16.61
CA GLU A 155 -14.91 -7.48 17.70
C GLU A 155 -14.58 -6.08 17.17
N GLU A 156 -13.80 -5.98 16.09
CA GLU A 156 -13.51 -4.71 15.42
C GLU A 156 -14.80 -4.06 14.89
N LEU A 157 -15.68 -4.84 14.25
CA LEU A 157 -16.95 -4.33 13.74
C LEU A 157 -17.90 -3.89 14.86
N ALA A 158 -17.89 -4.57 16.01
CA ALA A 158 -18.69 -4.19 17.17
C ALA A 158 -18.27 -2.84 17.77
N GLU A 159 -17.00 -2.46 17.63
CA GLU A 159 -16.49 -1.13 17.99
C GLU A 159 -16.81 -0.08 16.92
N LEU A 160 -16.57 -0.40 15.64
CA LEU A 160 -16.64 0.55 14.54
C LEU A 160 -18.08 0.89 14.10
N ILE A 161 -18.96 -0.11 13.99
CA ILE A 161 -20.31 0.10 13.45
C ILE A 161 -21.15 1.08 14.29
N PRO A 162 -21.15 1.04 15.64
CA PRO A 162 -21.86 2.03 16.44
C PRO A 162 -21.37 3.45 16.19
N LEU A 163 -20.06 3.64 16.03
CA LEU A 163 -19.47 4.93 15.69
C LEU A 163 -19.98 5.41 14.32
N PHE A 164 -19.93 4.56 13.30
CA PHE A 164 -20.36 4.92 11.94
C PHE A 164 -21.85 5.26 11.85
N LYS A 165 -22.68 4.60 12.67
CA LYS A 165 -24.12 4.87 12.75
C LYS A 165 -24.46 6.17 13.48
N SER A 166 -23.55 6.70 14.29
CA SER A 166 -23.85 7.86 15.14
C SER A 166 -23.92 9.17 14.34
N LYS A 167 -23.10 9.31 13.29
CA LYS A 167 -23.00 10.52 12.44
C LYS A 167 -22.55 10.14 11.02
N PRO A 168 -22.81 10.99 10.01
CA PRO A 168 -22.23 10.81 8.68
C PRO A 168 -20.73 10.53 8.74
N THR A 169 -20.29 9.45 8.10
CA THR A 169 -18.92 8.95 8.25
C THR A 169 -18.19 8.86 6.90
N VAL A 170 -16.98 9.40 6.87
CA VAL A 170 -15.98 9.19 5.82
C VAL A 170 -15.01 8.13 6.32
N VAL A 171 -14.88 7.03 5.58
CA VAL A 171 -13.92 5.97 5.91
C VAL A 171 -12.71 6.11 4.98
N VAL A 172 -11.53 6.22 5.58
CA VAL A 172 -10.24 6.12 4.92
C VAL A 172 -9.66 4.76 5.26
N VAL A 173 -9.40 3.92 4.28
CA VAL A 173 -8.77 2.61 4.50
C VAL A 173 -7.36 2.63 3.94
N ASN A 174 -6.38 2.39 4.80
CA ASN A 174 -5.01 2.18 4.38
C ASN A 174 -4.89 0.77 3.81
N LEU A 175 -4.88 0.67 2.48
CA LEU A 175 -4.87 -0.59 1.73
C LEU A 175 -3.44 -1.06 1.46
N GLN A 176 -2.87 -1.75 2.43
CA GLN A 176 -1.64 -2.53 2.21
C GLN A 176 -1.95 -3.86 1.52
N ARG A 177 -3.18 -4.36 1.65
CA ARG A 177 -3.72 -5.59 1.06
C ARG A 177 -5.21 -5.36 0.69
N PRO A 178 -5.84 -6.19 -0.17
CA PRO A 178 -7.21 -5.95 -0.61
C PRO A 178 -8.24 -6.25 0.48
N ALA A 179 -8.47 -5.29 1.38
CA ALA A 179 -9.41 -5.42 2.48
C ALA A 179 -10.85 -5.62 1.99
N ILE A 180 -11.60 -6.49 2.69
CA ILE A 180 -13.03 -6.68 2.49
C ILE A 180 -13.77 -5.60 3.28
N LEU A 181 -14.49 -4.74 2.55
CA LEU A 181 -15.19 -3.59 3.14
C LEU A 181 -16.71 -3.77 3.19
N THR A 182 -17.23 -4.97 2.89
CA THR A 182 -18.65 -5.27 2.70
C THR A 182 -19.51 -4.87 3.91
N GLU A 183 -18.99 -5.07 5.12
CA GLU A 183 -19.69 -4.73 6.37
C GLU A 183 -19.61 -3.25 6.73
N ILE A 184 -18.67 -2.51 6.16
CA ILE A 184 -18.40 -1.09 6.45
C ILE A 184 -19.05 -0.17 5.42
N GLU A 185 -19.08 -0.60 4.15
CA GLU A 185 -19.58 0.18 3.03
C GLU A 185 -20.98 0.76 3.26
N PRO A 186 -21.97 0.00 3.79
CA PRO A 186 -23.33 0.51 3.96
C PRO A 186 -23.46 1.63 4.99
N PHE A 187 -22.52 1.76 5.92
CA PHE A 187 -22.52 2.79 6.97
C PHE A 187 -21.64 4.00 6.63
N SER A 188 -21.03 4.00 5.45
CA SER A 188 -20.10 5.03 5.01
C SER A 188 -20.73 5.93 3.95
N LYS A 189 -20.67 7.26 4.16
CA LYS A 189 -21.08 8.25 3.14
C LYS A 189 -20.03 8.39 2.04
N ALA A 190 -18.76 8.27 2.40
CA ALA A 190 -17.67 8.20 1.44
C ALA A 190 -16.60 7.22 1.91
N ILE A 191 -15.90 6.61 0.96
CA ILE A 191 -14.79 5.70 1.22
C ILE A 191 -13.61 6.12 0.35
N ILE A 192 -12.45 6.29 0.97
CA ILE A 192 -11.18 6.61 0.32
C ILE A 192 -10.21 5.48 0.62
N ALA A 193 -9.53 4.98 -0.40
CA ALA A 193 -8.36 4.12 -0.22
C ALA A 193 -7.07 4.95 -0.24
N ASP A 194 -6.22 4.75 0.78
CA ASP A 194 -4.87 5.28 0.85
C ASP A 194 -3.80 4.17 0.85
N PHE A 195 -2.60 4.52 0.41
CA PHE A 195 -1.45 3.61 0.30
C PHE A 195 -0.26 4.22 1.06
N ASP A 196 -0.42 4.34 2.38
CA ASP A 196 0.51 5.03 3.28
C ASP A 196 0.72 6.51 2.91
N VAL A 197 -0.36 7.16 2.52
CA VAL A 197 -0.36 8.60 2.22
C VAL A 197 -0.35 9.39 3.52
N ALA A 198 0.42 10.48 3.54
CA ALA A 198 0.47 11.40 4.66
C ALA A 198 -0.93 11.94 4.98
N GLU A 199 -1.32 11.88 6.26
CA GLU A 199 -2.67 12.24 6.72
C GLU A 199 -3.10 13.65 6.32
N GLY A 200 -2.19 14.62 6.31
CA GLY A 200 -2.49 15.97 5.83
C GLY A 200 -2.94 16.01 4.36
N ILE A 201 -2.39 15.15 3.51
CA ILE A 201 -2.78 15.04 2.09
C ILE A 201 -4.16 14.37 1.96
N ILE A 202 -4.46 13.37 2.81
CA ILE A 202 -5.78 12.73 2.88
C ILE A 202 -6.84 13.77 3.26
N LEU A 203 -6.58 14.58 4.29
CA LEU A 203 -7.48 15.64 4.69
C LEU A 203 -7.62 16.71 3.61
N ASP A 204 -6.53 17.11 2.96
CA ASP A 204 -6.57 18.04 1.82
C ASP A 204 -7.49 17.54 0.70
N LEU A 205 -7.54 16.22 0.45
CA LEU A 205 -8.50 15.62 -0.49
C LEU A 205 -9.94 15.73 0.03
N ILE A 206 -10.19 15.33 1.28
CA ILE A 206 -11.53 15.34 1.90
C ILE A 206 -12.14 16.73 1.88
N PHE A 207 -11.33 17.77 2.12
CA PHE A 207 -11.76 19.17 2.08
C PHE A 207 -11.62 19.82 0.69
N GLY A 208 -11.32 19.05 -0.35
CA GLY A 208 -11.41 19.48 -1.74
C GLY A 208 -10.29 20.37 -2.26
N LYS A 209 -9.11 20.40 -1.61
CA LYS A 209 -7.94 21.18 -2.10
C LYS A 209 -7.36 20.62 -3.40
N PHE A 210 -7.72 19.40 -3.77
CA PHE A 210 -7.48 18.79 -5.07
C PHE A 210 -8.54 17.72 -5.32
N ALA A 211 -8.69 17.30 -6.57
CA ALA A 211 -9.61 16.22 -6.95
C ALA A 211 -8.91 14.84 -6.93
N PRO A 212 -9.62 13.76 -6.56
CA PRO A 212 -9.08 12.42 -6.63
C PRO A 212 -8.90 12.00 -8.09
N THR A 213 -7.78 11.34 -8.37
CA THR A 213 -7.46 10.83 -9.70
C THR A 213 -7.03 9.37 -9.70
N GLY A 214 -6.82 8.77 -8.52
CA GLY A 214 -6.39 7.40 -8.39
C GLY A 214 -7.50 6.43 -8.82
N THR A 215 -7.06 5.23 -9.22
CA THR A 215 -7.92 4.09 -9.49
C THR A 215 -7.31 2.87 -8.78
N LEU A 216 -8.14 1.91 -8.42
CA LEU A 216 -7.69 0.71 -7.74
C LEU A 216 -6.73 -0.11 -8.62
N PRO A 217 -5.51 -0.43 -8.13
CA PRO A 217 -4.57 -1.29 -8.86
C PRO A 217 -4.93 -2.79 -8.73
N ILE A 218 -5.81 -3.13 -7.78
CA ILE A 218 -6.32 -4.48 -7.49
C ILE A 218 -7.80 -4.36 -7.13
N GLU A 219 -8.61 -5.36 -7.46
CA GLU A 219 -9.99 -5.42 -7.00
C GLU A 219 -10.08 -5.63 -5.48
N LEU A 220 -11.20 -5.19 -4.89
CA LEU A 220 -11.51 -5.45 -3.49
C LEU A 220 -12.57 -6.56 -3.40
N PRO A 221 -12.24 -7.70 -2.78
CA PRO A 221 -13.15 -8.84 -2.69
C PRO A 221 -14.35 -8.54 -1.80
N SER A 222 -15.46 -9.25 -2.04
CA SER A 222 -16.70 -9.09 -1.27
C SER A 222 -16.74 -9.95 0.00
N SER A 223 -15.93 -11.00 0.09
CA SER A 223 -15.89 -11.91 1.23
C SER A 223 -14.59 -12.73 1.27
N MET A 224 -14.27 -13.35 2.41
CA MET A 224 -13.13 -14.27 2.50
C MET A 224 -13.33 -15.50 1.63
N GLN A 225 -14.58 -15.95 1.42
CA GLN A 225 -14.88 -17.06 0.52
C GLN A 225 -14.49 -16.69 -0.92
N SER A 226 -14.86 -15.48 -1.37
CA SER A 226 -14.44 -14.96 -2.68
C SER A 226 -12.92 -14.88 -2.85
N VAL A 227 -12.16 -14.68 -1.77
CA VAL A 227 -10.68 -14.69 -1.80
C VAL A 227 -10.15 -16.12 -1.93
N LEU A 228 -10.72 -17.06 -1.18
CA LEU A 228 -10.30 -18.47 -1.19
C LEU A 228 -10.62 -19.17 -2.51
N ASP A 229 -11.65 -18.69 -3.21
CA ASP A 229 -12.07 -19.23 -4.51
C ASP A 229 -11.27 -18.67 -5.69
N GLN A 230 -10.40 -17.67 -5.48
CA GLN A 230 -9.53 -17.13 -6.52
C GLN A 230 -8.53 -18.17 -7.01
N LYS A 231 -8.22 -18.10 -8.31
CA LYS A 231 -7.17 -18.92 -8.92
C LYS A 231 -5.84 -18.21 -8.80
N GLU A 232 -4.84 -18.97 -8.40
CA GLU A 232 -3.47 -18.51 -8.17
C GLU A 232 -2.83 -17.85 -9.41
N ASP A 233 -3.32 -18.19 -10.61
CA ASP A 233 -2.77 -17.81 -11.91
C ASP A 233 -3.67 -16.90 -12.74
N LEU A 234 -4.83 -16.47 -12.21
CA LEU A 234 -5.78 -15.63 -12.95
C LEU A 234 -6.02 -14.31 -12.20
N PRO A 235 -5.66 -13.14 -12.76
CA PRO A 235 -5.93 -11.87 -12.11
C PRO A 235 -7.41 -11.48 -12.24
N TYR A 236 -7.93 -10.80 -11.22
CA TYR A 236 -9.27 -10.17 -11.19
C TYR A 236 -10.42 -11.17 -11.37
N ASP A 237 -10.32 -12.33 -10.74
CA ASP A 237 -11.28 -13.43 -10.86
C ASP A 237 -12.19 -13.59 -9.62
N SER A 238 -12.18 -12.63 -8.68
CA SER A 238 -13.10 -12.64 -7.55
C SER A 238 -14.55 -12.70 -8.03
N GLU A 239 -15.37 -13.55 -7.42
CA GLU A 239 -16.80 -13.49 -7.65
C GLU A 239 -17.41 -12.25 -7.00
N ASN A 240 -18.04 -11.40 -7.82
CA ASN A 240 -18.74 -10.19 -7.39
C ASN A 240 -17.87 -9.31 -6.45
N PRO A 241 -16.74 -8.78 -6.94
CA PRO A 241 -15.90 -7.91 -6.11
C PRO A 241 -16.70 -6.68 -5.65
N LEU A 242 -16.44 -6.22 -4.43
CA LEU A 242 -17.09 -5.03 -3.90
C LEU A 242 -16.69 -3.78 -4.68
N PHE A 243 -15.42 -3.72 -5.10
CA PHE A 243 -14.90 -2.71 -6.01
C PHE A 243 -13.99 -3.37 -7.04
N GLU A 244 -14.24 -3.13 -8.32
CA GLU A 244 -13.49 -3.73 -9.42
C GLU A 244 -12.08 -3.10 -9.58
N PHE A 245 -11.19 -3.82 -10.28
CA PHE A 245 -9.95 -3.24 -10.77
C PHE A 245 -10.22 -1.98 -11.61
N GLY A 246 -9.40 -0.93 -11.41
CA GLY A 246 -9.58 0.34 -12.09
C GLY A 246 -10.71 1.22 -11.55
N HIS A 247 -11.46 0.76 -10.53
CA HIS A 247 -12.48 1.58 -9.89
C HIS A 247 -11.87 2.80 -9.20
N GLY A 248 -12.49 3.96 -9.39
CA GLY A 248 -12.04 5.23 -8.83
C GLY A 248 -12.94 6.37 -9.29
N LEU A 249 -13.69 6.93 -8.34
CA LEU A 249 -14.60 8.04 -8.57
C LEU A 249 -13.82 9.36 -8.65
N LYS A 250 -14.45 10.34 -9.31
CA LYS A 250 -13.95 11.72 -9.40
C LYS A 250 -14.91 12.65 -8.68
N TYR A 251 -14.40 13.79 -8.22
CA TYR A 251 -15.26 14.89 -7.82
C TYR A 251 -15.92 15.51 -9.05
N THR A 252 -17.17 15.92 -8.88
CA THR A 252 -17.88 16.76 -9.86
C THR A 252 -17.57 18.24 -9.65
N LYS A 253 -17.22 18.66 -8.42
CA LYS A 253 -16.79 20.01 -8.04
C LYS A 253 -15.70 19.96 -6.96
N ILE A 254 -14.77 20.93 -7.00
CA ILE A 254 -13.76 21.17 -5.96
C ILE A 254 -14.10 22.45 -5.20
N ASN A 255 -13.68 22.55 -3.93
CA ASN A 255 -13.83 23.77 -3.16
C ASN A 255 -12.78 24.79 -3.64
N GLU A 256 -13.22 26.00 -4.00
CA GLU A 256 -12.34 27.14 -4.30
C GLU A 256 -11.64 27.67 -3.04
#